data_AF-A0A7V2CN88-F1
#
_entry.id   AF-A0A7V2CN88-F1
#
_cell.length_a   1.000
_cell.length_b   1.000
_cell.length_c   1.000
_cell.angle_alpha   90.00
_cell.angle_beta   90.00
_cell.angle_gamma   90.00
#
_symmetry.space_group_name_H-M   'P 1'
#
loop_
_entity.id
_entity.type
_entity.pdbx_description
1 polymer ?
#
loop_
_entity_poly.entity_id
_entity_poly.type
_entity_poly.pdbx_seq_one_letter_code
_entity_poly.pdbx_strand_id
1 'polypeptide(L)'
;RDEAKQAQAVQLMSALSQALRTYERESGEYPPAGPDGDAAACLAALGGQPRSKAELADLLPPRWQVMIGRDASWPDPWGTPLRYVWPKGAAGPLTARAIPYLESAGRDRNFGDPTPRELVRATDNLRTDEPLP
;
A
#
# COMPACT_ATOMS: atom_id res chain seq x y z
N ARG A 1 -12.20 11.73 15.52
CA ARG A 1 -12.68 11.07 14.26
C ARG A 1 -11.51 10.84 13.31
N ASP A 2 -10.64 11.82 13.09
CA ASP A 2 -9.48 11.66 12.21
C ASP A 2 -8.39 10.75 12.81
N GLU A 3 -8.15 10.79 14.12
CA GLU A 3 -7.21 9.86 14.79
C GLU A 3 -7.60 8.38 14.61
N ALA A 4 -8.89 8.07 14.68
CA ALA A 4 -9.37 6.70 14.47
C ALA A 4 -9.16 6.24 13.02
N LYS A 5 -9.31 7.15 12.05
CA LYS A 5 -9.00 6.87 10.64
C LYS A 5 -7.50 6.70 10.43
N GLN A 6 -6.68 7.53 11.08
CA GLN A 6 -5.23 7.41 11.05
C GLN A 6 -4.77 6.05 11.60
N ALA A 7 -5.27 5.64 12.76
CA ALA A 7 -4.96 4.33 13.33
C ALA A 7 -5.38 3.17 12.41
N GLN A 8 -6.55 3.29 11.77
CA GLN A 8 -7.00 2.33 10.75
C GLN A 8 -6.09 2.32 9.51
N ALA A 9 -5.55 3.48 9.11
CA ALA A 9 -4.63 3.58 7.98
C ALA A 9 -3.31 2.90 8.32
N VAL A 10 -2.74 3.20 9.49
CA VAL A 10 -1.51 2.56 9.99
C VAL A 10 -1.70 1.05 10.08
N GLN A 11 -2.81 0.56 10.61
CA GLN A 11 -3.11 -0.87 10.66
C GLN A 11 -3.19 -1.50 9.27
N LEU A 12 -3.90 -0.87 8.33
CA LEU A 12 -4.01 -1.33 6.95
C LEU A 12 -2.63 -1.41 6.28
N MET A 13 -1.85 -0.33 6.35
CA MET A 13 -0.53 -0.24 5.72
C MET A 13 0.47 -1.21 6.35
N SER A 14 0.39 -1.43 7.67
CA SER A 14 1.23 -2.41 8.38
C SER A 14 0.93 -3.83 7.92
N ALA A 15 -0.35 -4.21 7.85
CA ALA A 15 -0.79 -5.52 7.38
C ALA A 15 -0.37 -5.77 5.91
N LEU A 16 -0.53 -4.76 5.05
CA LEU A 16 -0.11 -4.83 3.65
C LEU A 16 1.41 -4.94 3.51
N SER A 17 2.18 -4.19 4.30
CA SER A 17 3.64 -4.26 4.33
C SER A 17 4.13 -5.66 4.73
N GLN A 18 3.47 -6.30 5.71
CA GLN A 18 3.81 -7.66 6.11
C GLN A 18 3.44 -8.67 5.02
N ALA A 19 2.24 -8.58 4.45
CA ALA A 19 1.79 -9.45 3.37
C ALA A 19 2.66 -9.34 2.11
N LEU A 20 3.12 -8.14 1.75
CA LEU A 20 4.06 -7.92 0.65
C LEU A 20 5.38 -8.67 0.85
N ARG A 21 5.97 -8.57 2.06
CA ARG A 21 7.20 -9.28 2.40
C ARG A 21 7.01 -10.79 2.42
N THR A 22 5.87 -11.26 2.91
CA THR A 22 5.53 -12.69 2.89
C THR A 22 5.36 -13.18 1.46
N TYR A 23 4.68 -12.43 0.59
CA TYR A 23 4.55 -12.76 -0.82
C TYR A 23 5.92 -12.85 -1.52
N GLU A 24 6.79 -11.85 -1.32
CA GLU A 24 8.17 -11.84 -1.86
C GLU A 24 8.95 -13.07 -1.40
N ARG A 25 8.92 -13.39 -0.11
CA ARG A 25 9.64 -14.54 0.45
C ARG A 25 9.16 -15.87 -0.13
N GLU A 26 7.87 -16.01 -0.41
CA GLU A 26 7.27 -17.26 -0.87
C GLU A 26 7.32 -17.45 -2.39
N SER A 27 7.23 -16.36 -3.16
CA SER A 27 7.22 -16.40 -4.63
C SER A 27 8.57 -16.06 -5.27
N GLY A 28 9.47 -15.40 -4.54
CA GLY A 28 10.73 -14.86 -5.04
C GLY A 28 10.59 -13.54 -5.80
N GLU A 29 9.36 -13.03 -5.99
CA GLU A 29 9.06 -11.82 -6.76
C GLU A 29 8.03 -10.95 -6.03
N TYR A 30 7.90 -9.68 -6.42
CA TYR A 30 6.84 -8.81 -5.92
C TYR A 30 5.55 -9.00 -6.72
N PRO A 31 4.37 -8.72 -6.14
CA PRO A 31 3.11 -8.77 -6.88
C PRO A 31 3.12 -7.89 -8.15
N PRO A 32 2.33 -8.25 -9.18
CA PRO A 32 2.27 -7.47 -10.41
C PRO A 32 1.65 -6.08 -10.18
N ALA A 33 2.13 -5.10 -10.95
CA ALA A 33 1.55 -3.77 -10.98
C ALA A 33 0.28 -3.72 -11.84
N GLY A 34 -0.72 -2.95 -11.40
CA GLY A 34 -1.80 -2.51 -12.27
C GLY A 34 -1.38 -1.36 -13.20
N PRO A 35 -2.17 -1.04 -14.23
CA PRO A 35 -1.96 0.15 -15.04
C PRO A 35 -1.98 1.42 -14.18
N ASP A 36 -1.16 2.41 -14.52
CA ASP A 36 -1.10 3.74 -13.89
C ASP A 36 -0.91 3.76 -12.34
N GLY A 37 -0.35 2.68 -11.79
CA GLY A 37 -0.12 2.54 -10.35
C GLY A 37 -1.35 2.08 -9.56
N ASP A 38 -2.33 1.48 -10.23
CA ASP A 38 -3.44 0.82 -9.54
C ASP A 38 -2.97 -0.40 -8.73
N ALA A 39 -3.55 -0.55 -7.53
CA ALA A 39 -3.22 -1.60 -6.59
C ALA A 39 -4.05 -2.88 -6.76
N ALA A 40 -5.12 -2.90 -7.57
CA ALA A 40 -6.06 -4.03 -7.62
C ALA A 40 -5.36 -5.37 -7.93
N ALA A 41 -4.50 -5.40 -8.96
CA ALA A 41 -3.75 -6.61 -9.34
C ALA A 41 -2.81 -7.09 -8.22
N CYS A 42 -2.12 -6.17 -7.56
CA CYS A 42 -1.26 -6.46 -6.41
C CYS A 42 -2.08 -7.05 -5.24
N LEU A 43 -3.19 -6.40 -4.88
CA LEU A 43 -4.06 -6.83 -3.77
C LEU A 43 -4.74 -8.17 -4.05
N ALA A 44 -5.14 -8.42 -5.30
CA ALA A 44 -5.65 -9.71 -5.75
C ALA A 44 -4.59 -10.81 -5.63
N ALA A 45 -3.35 -10.53 -6.05
CA ALA A 45 -2.24 -11.48 -5.93
C ALA A 45 -1.90 -11.79 -4.47
N LEU A 46 -1.86 -10.78 -3.59
CA LEU A 46 -1.67 -11.00 -2.14
C LEU A 46 -2.78 -11.86 -1.54
N GLY A 47 -4.04 -11.62 -1.93
CA GLY A 47 -5.17 -12.42 -1.48
C GLY A 47 -5.27 -13.82 -2.11
N GLY A 48 -4.61 -14.04 -3.25
CA GLY A 48 -4.50 -15.35 -3.91
C GLY A 48 -3.39 -16.24 -3.33
N GLN A 49 -2.34 -15.64 -2.77
CA GLN A 49 -1.21 -16.38 -2.18
C GLN A 49 -1.56 -16.86 -0.75
N PRO A 50 -1.48 -18.17 -0.43
CA PRO A 50 -2.03 -18.70 0.83
C PRO A 50 -1.51 -18.09 2.13
N ARG A 51 -0.19 -17.82 2.23
CA ARG A 51 0.44 -17.28 3.45
C ARG A 51 0.11 -15.80 3.65
N SER A 52 0.22 -15.02 2.59
CA SER A 52 -0.08 -13.59 2.54
C SER A 52 -1.57 -13.36 2.82
N LYS A 53 -2.44 -14.19 2.23
CA LYS A 53 -3.88 -14.21 2.52
C LYS A 53 -4.17 -14.43 4.01
N ALA A 54 -3.50 -15.41 4.63
CA ALA A 54 -3.69 -15.71 6.04
C ALA A 54 -3.26 -14.53 6.93
N GLU A 55 -2.13 -13.89 6.61
CA GLU A 55 -1.67 -12.69 7.34
C GLU A 55 -2.65 -11.51 7.19
N LEU A 56 -3.13 -11.25 5.98
CA LEU A 56 -4.14 -10.21 5.76
C LEU A 56 -5.43 -10.50 6.53
N ALA A 57 -5.87 -11.75 6.58
CA ALA A 57 -7.08 -12.13 7.30
C ALA A 57 -6.94 -11.98 8.83
N ASP A 58 -5.74 -12.20 9.38
CA ASP A 58 -5.47 -12.06 10.81
C ASP A 58 -5.34 -10.59 11.24
N LEU A 59 -4.64 -9.78 10.43
CA LEU A 59 -4.24 -8.42 10.81
C LEU A 59 -5.27 -7.34 10.46
N LEU A 60 -6.10 -7.57 9.43
CA LEU A 60 -7.03 -6.55 8.94
C LEU A 60 -8.37 -6.58 9.69
N PRO A 61 -8.99 -5.41 9.91
CA PRO A 61 -10.39 -5.34 10.36
C PRO A 61 -11.38 -5.93 9.34
N PRO A 62 -12.58 -6.35 9.78
CA PRO A 62 -13.59 -7.01 8.92
C PRO A 62 -13.91 -6.29 7.61
N ARG A 63 -13.87 -4.95 7.60
CA ARG A 63 -14.21 -4.15 6.41
C ARG A 63 -13.29 -4.40 5.20
N TRP A 64 -12.03 -4.77 5.44
CA TRP A 64 -11.09 -5.12 4.36
C TRP A 64 -10.91 -6.63 4.22
N GLN A 65 -11.14 -7.40 5.29
CA GLN A 65 -11.12 -8.87 5.18
C GLN A 65 -12.06 -9.37 4.08
N VAL A 66 -13.24 -8.77 3.94
CA VAL A 66 -14.19 -9.12 2.87
C VAL A 66 -13.67 -8.85 1.46
N MET A 67 -12.63 -8.02 1.31
CA MET A 67 -12.02 -7.66 0.04
C MET A 67 -10.83 -8.56 -0.34
N ILE A 68 -10.34 -9.39 0.58
CA ILE A 68 -9.21 -10.30 0.36
C ILE A 68 -9.49 -11.24 -0.81
N GLY A 69 -8.60 -11.23 -1.80
CA GLY A 69 -8.67 -12.08 -2.99
C GLY A 69 -9.68 -11.62 -4.04
N ARG A 70 -10.28 -10.43 -3.88
CA ARG A 70 -11.09 -9.80 -4.93
C ARG A 70 -10.22 -8.96 -5.84
N ASP A 71 -10.51 -9.00 -7.13
CA ASP A 71 -9.93 -8.09 -8.12
C ASP A 71 -10.65 -6.73 -8.05
N ALA A 72 -10.32 -5.97 -7.02
CA ALA A 72 -10.91 -4.67 -6.76
C ALA A 72 -9.88 -3.77 -6.06
N SER A 73 -9.95 -2.47 -6.34
CA SER A 73 -9.13 -1.51 -5.61
C SER A 73 -9.65 -1.35 -4.19
N TRP A 74 -8.73 -1.36 -3.22
CA TRP A 74 -9.09 -1.21 -1.81
C TRP A 74 -9.03 0.26 -1.43
N PRO A 75 -10.08 0.80 -0.79
CA PRO A 75 -10.03 2.16 -0.29
C PRO A 75 -9.24 2.23 1.02
N ASP A 76 -8.50 3.31 1.19
CA ASP A 76 -7.99 3.78 2.48
C ASP A 76 -9.15 4.20 3.42
N PRO A 77 -8.88 4.56 4.69
CA PRO A 77 -9.92 5.00 5.62
C PRO A 77 -10.68 6.29 5.25
N TRP A 78 -10.18 7.06 4.29
CA TRP A 78 -10.81 8.26 3.77
C TRP A 78 -11.59 8.02 2.47
N GLY A 79 -11.55 6.79 1.95
CA GLY A 79 -12.27 6.34 0.77
C GLY A 79 -11.45 6.43 -0.53
N THR A 80 -10.17 6.76 -0.44
CA THR A 80 -9.30 6.88 -1.62
C THR A 80 -8.74 5.51 -2.00
N PRO A 81 -8.85 5.06 -3.25
CA PRO A 81 -8.18 3.85 -3.73
C PRO A 81 -6.68 3.85 -3.41
N LEU A 82 -6.14 2.76 -2.87
CA LEU A 82 -4.70 2.60 -2.68
C LEU A 82 -3.96 2.60 -4.02
N ARG A 83 -2.73 3.11 -4.03
CA ARG A 83 -1.81 3.00 -5.17
C ARG A 83 -0.73 1.97 -4.90
N TYR A 84 -0.29 1.30 -5.95
CA TYR A 84 0.87 0.43 -5.92
C TYR A 84 1.95 1.00 -6.84
N VAL A 85 3.04 1.45 -6.24
CA VAL A 85 4.08 2.21 -6.91
C VAL A 85 5.29 1.33 -7.15
N TRP A 86 5.67 1.21 -8.41
CA TRP A 86 6.97 0.66 -8.82
C TRP A 86 7.93 1.83 -9.06
N PRO A 87 8.94 2.03 -8.20
CA PRO A 87 9.90 3.12 -8.39
C PRO A 87 10.66 2.95 -9.72
N LYS A 88 10.35 3.78 -10.72
CA LYS A 88 11.11 3.83 -11.99
C LYS A 88 12.40 4.63 -11.77
N GLY A 89 13.55 3.97 -11.96
CA GLY A 89 14.85 4.64 -12.08
C GLY A 89 15.36 5.31 -10.81
N ALA A 90 15.78 4.51 -9.82
CA ALA A 90 16.50 5.01 -8.64
C ALA A 90 17.88 5.60 -9.04
N ALA A 91 17.89 6.85 -9.51
CA ALA A 91 19.08 7.67 -9.65
C ALA A 91 19.28 8.42 -8.33
N GLY A 92 19.79 7.72 -7.30
CA GLY A 92 20.06 8.26 -5.98
C GLY A 92 20.80 7.22 -5.11
N PRO A 93 21.47 7.62 -4.02
CA PRO A 93 22.31 6.73 -3.24
C PRO A 93 21.56 5.46 -2.79
N LEU A 94 22.23 4.33 -3.08
CA LEU A 94 21.84 2.91 -3.01
C LEU A 94 21.35 2.36 -1.64
N THR A 95 20.86 3.20 -0.72
CA THR A 95 20.48 2.75 0.63
C THR A 95 19.03 2.30 0.78
N ALA A 96 18.14 2.65 -0.16
CA ALA A 96 16.80 2.08 -0.26
C ALA A 96 16.73 1.25 -1.54
N ARG A 97 16.66 -0.09 -1.42
CA ARG A 97 16.33 -0.94 -2.58
C ARG A 97 15.05 -0.39 -3.20
N ALA A 98 15.02 -0.27 -4.52
CA ALA A 98 13.86 0.15 -5.30
C ALA A 98 12.76 -0.95 -5.23
N ILE A 99 12.18 -1.10 -4.05
CA ILE A 99 11.15 -2.07 -3.72
C ILE A 99 9.80 -1.41 -4.00
N PRO A 100 8.87 -2.10 -4.67
CA PRO A 100 7.54 -1.56 -4.87
C PRO A 100 6.76 -1.48 -3.55
N TYR A 101 5.95 -0.44 -3.39
CA TYR A 101 5.22 -0.16 -2.16
C TYR A 101 3.75 0.19 -2.44
N LEU A 102 2.89 -0.08 -1.46
CA LEU A 102 1.53 0.43 -1.47
C LEU A 102 1.48 1.79 -0.76
N GLU A 103 0.63 2.67 -1.25
CA GLU A 103 0.48 4.04 -0.78
C GLU A 103 -1.00 4.36 -0.50
N SER A 104 -1.23 4.99 0.65
CA SER A 104 -2.51 5.60 1.04
C SER A 104 -2.40 7.11 0.84
N ALA A 105 -3.39 7.73 0.20
CA ALA A 105 -3.42 9.18 -0.01
C ALA A 105 -3.71 9.97 1.28
N GLY A 106 -4.13 9.31 2.35
CA GLY A 106 -4.34 9.99 3.61
C GLY A 106 -5.60 10.87 3.60
N ARG A 107 -5.61 11.89 4.45
CA ARG A 107 -6.80 12.70 4.70
C ARG A 107 -7.05 13.70 3.58
N ASP A 108 -5.99 14.26 3.01
CA ASP A 108 -6.09 15.22 1.90
C ASP A 108 -6.50 14.56 0.57
N ARG A 109 -6.44 13.22 0.51
CA ARG A 109 -6.78 12.39 -0.66
C ARG A 109 -5.91 12.71 -1.88
N ASN A 110 -4.71 13.24 -1.64
CA ASN A 110 -3.80 13.64 -2.69
C ASN A 110 -2.52 12.82 -2.61
N PHE A 111 -2.23 12.06 -3.67
CA PHE A 111 -0.97 11.33 -3.75
C PHE A 111 0.25 12.23 -4.04
N GLY A 112 0.02 13.53 -4.28
CA GLY A 112 1.06 14.46 -4.65
C GLY A 112 1.55 14.18 -6.08
N ASP A 113 0.74 14.50 -7.08
CA ASP A 113 1.33 14.63 -8.43
C ASP A 113 2.38 15.74 -8.39
N PRO A 114 3.56 15.56 -9.04
CA PRO A 114 4.66 16.48 -8.89
C PRO A 114 4.38 17.79 -9.63
N THR A 115 3.72 18.74 -8.97
CA THR A 115 3.94 20.15 -9.30
C THR A 115 5.05 20.71 -8.40
N PRO A 116 6.00 21.50 -8.94
CA PRO A 116 7.10 22.08 -8.15
C PRO A 116 6.66 22.93 -6.95
N ARG A 117 5.37 23.30 -6.88
CA ARG A 117 4.80 24.16 -5.83
C ARG A 117 4.18 23.37 -4.68
N GLU A 118 3.94 22.07 -4.86
CA GLU A 118 3.25 21.19 -3.89
C GLU A 118 4.22 20.37 -3.01
N LEU A 119 5.49 20.29 -3.39
CA LEU A 119 6.60 19.67 -2.63
C LEU A 119 6.86 20.25 -1.22
N VAL A 120 6.13 21.30 -0.81
CA VAL A 120 6.32 22.01 0.47
C VAL A 120 5.23 21.68 1.49
N ARG A 121 4.20 20.90 1.14
CA ARG A 121 3.28 20.34 2.14
C ARG A 121 3.74 18.94 2.49
N ALA A 122 3.94 18.68 3.79
CA ALA A 122 4.03 17.31 4.29
C ALA A 122 2.72 16.61 3.91
N THR A 123 2.76 15.83 2.83
CA THR A 123 1.62 15.03 2.39
C THR A 123 1.36 13.98 3.45
N ASP A 124 0.11 13.80 3.84
CA ASP A 124 -0.31 12.83 4.86
C ASP A 124 -0.36 11.38 4.32
N ASN A 125 0.37 11.12 3.25
CA ASN A 125 0.53 9.81 2.64
C ASN A 125 1.20 8.84 3.62
N LEU A 126 0.74 7.60 3.58
CA LEU A 126 1.39 6.49 4.28
C LEU A 126 1.85 5.47 3.25
N ARG A 127 3.08 5.01 3.39
CA ARG A 127 3.70 4.04 2.47
C ARG A 127 4.15 2.79 3.22
N THR A 128 4.07 1.63 2.57
CA THR A 128 4.46 0.35 3.18
C THR A 128 5.96 0.17 3.37
N ASP A 129 6.79 0.98 2.69
CA ASP A 129 8.26 0.94 2.76
C ASP A 129 8.86 1.92 3.77
N GLU A 130 8.05 2.82 4.35
CA GLU A 130 8.49 3.79 5.35
C GLU A 130 8.11 3.35 6.77
N PRO A 131 8.81 3.82 7.82
CA PRO A 131 8.37 3.65 9.19
C PRO A 131 6.99 4.30 9.38
N LEU A 132 6.00 3.51 9.76
CA LEU A 132 4.65 4.01 10.04
C LEU A 132 4.62 4.64 11.46
N PRO A 133 3.90 5.76 11.64
CA PRO A 133 3.83 6.50 12.91
C PRO A 133 3.00 5.79 13.99
#